data_AF-A0A9P7FX01-F1
#
_entry.id   AF-A0A9P7FX01-F1
#
_cell.length_a   1.000
_cell.length_b   1.000
_cell.length_c   1.000
_cell.angle_alpha   90.00
_cell.angle_beta   90.00
_cell.angle_gamma   90.00
#
_symmetry.space_group_name_H-M   'P 1'
#
loop_
_entity.id
_entity.type
_entity.pdbx_description
1 polymer ?
#
loop_
_entity_poly.entity_id
_entity_poly.type
_entity_poly.pdbx_seq_one_letter_code
_entity_poly.pdbx_strand_id
1 'polypeptide(L)'
;MPRKSPKTLPFCDRTPSNRLNPARAIARARITTLLWGEDALCFRYGFYMSLPPILQVLVPDNEVENAAAVVLRMPGSIKLTELPDDFGEDHWRDPMRSSAHTKSALVKLPVLVPDLLVPQLVAIHPFSDFHFSINDSTARPYSTPNLHFPTPIAFTNCMIDTYLDPTSGVFHHRVRRSWVIWLHDLVEGLAGGYHHLPNGQLHP
;
A
#
# COMPACT_ATOMS: atom_id res chain seq x y z
N MET A 1 7.35 -29.71 -26.34
CA MET A 1 8.17 -28.78 -25.53
C MET A 1 7.44 -28.53 -24.21
N PRO A 2 8.05 -28.80 -23.05
CA PRO A 2 7.38 -28.60 -21.78
C PRO A 2 7.23 -27.08 -21.53
N ARG A 3 6.00 -26.62 -21.32
CA ARG A 3 5.73 -25.26 -20.85
C ARG A 3 6.39 -25.11 -19.48
N LYS A 4 7.35 -24.18 -19.38
CA LYS A 4 7.91 -23.77 -18.08
C LYS A 4 6.73 -23.41 -17.18
N SER A 5 6.65 -24.04 -16.01
CA SER A 5 5.74 -23.64 -14.95
C SER A 5 5.91 -22.13 -14.70
N PRO A 6 4.83 -21.38 -14.43
CA PRO A 6 4.96 -20.00 -14.01
C PRO A 6 5.84 -20.02 -12.76
N LYS A 7 6.95 -19.28 -12.78
CA LYS A 7 7.74 -19.07 -11.57
C LYS A 7 6.80 -18.41 -10.57
N THR A 8 6.44 -19.15 -9.52
CA THR A 8 5.85 -18.58 -8.31
C THR A 8 6.72 -17.42 -7.91
N LEU A 9 6.19 -16.20 -8.02
CA LEU A 9 6.89 -15.05 -7.48
C LEU A 9 7.03 -15.32 -5.98
N PRO A 10 8.25 -15.28 -5.40
CA PRO A 10 8.53 -15.73 -4.03
C PRO A 10 7.90 -14.83 -2.95
N PHE A 11 7.07 -13.87 -3.34
CA PHE A 11 6.55 -12.81 -2.50
C PHE A 11 5.41 -13.23 -1.56
N CYS A 12 4.84 -14.42 -1.76
CA CYS A 12 3.72 -14.95 -0.98
C CYS A 12 4.13 -16.02 0.05
N ASP A 13 5.43 -16.34 0.13
CA ASP A 13 5.93 -17.12 1.26
C ASP A 13 5.79 -16.26 2.52
N ARG A 14 5.08 -16.78 3.52
CA ARG A 14 4.61 -16.14 4.76
C ARG A 14 5.73 -15.65 5.70
N THR A 15 6.93 -15.44 5.19
CA THR A 15 8.09 -14.89 5.88
C THR A 15 7.82 -13.43 6.22
N PRO A 16 8.35 -12.89 7.35
CA PRO A 16 8.25 -11.47 7.64
C PRO A 16 8.98 -10.68 6.54
N SER A 17 8.24 -10.26 5.51
CA SER A 17 8.82 -9.47 4.44
C SER A 17 9.42 -8.20 5.07
N ASN A 18 10.71 -7.94 4.79
CA ASN A 18 11.38 -6.71 5.20
C ASN A 18 10.63 -5.48 4.70
N ARG A 19 9.82 -5.67 3.66
CA ARG A 19 8.96 -4.65 3.08
C ARG A 19 8.01 -4.01 4.09
N LEU A 20 7.47 -4.80 5.02
CA LEU A 20 6.53 -4.32 6.04
C LEU A 20 7.22 -3.75 7.28
N ASN A 21 8.56 -3.71 7.34
CA ASN A 21 9.28 -3.21 8.52
C ASN A 21 8.92 -1.76 8.89
N PRO A 22 8.75 -0.82 7.95
CA PRO A 22 8.32 0.54 8.30
C PRO A 22 6.93 0.55 8.94
N ALA A 23 5.95 -0.15 8.33
CA ALA A 23 4.60 -0.26 8.88
C ALA A 23 4.59 -0.92 10.27
N ARG A 24 5.40 -1.96 10.47
CA ARG A 24 5.57 -2.60 11.78
C ARG A 24 6.23 -1.65 12.80
N ALA A 25 7.19 -0.83 12.38
CA ALA A 25 7.82 0.13 13.28
C ALA A 25 6.81 1.17 13.78
N ILE A 26 5.97 1.70 12.88
CA ILE A 26 4.87 2.63 13.24
C ILE A 26 3.90 1.94 14.23
N ALA A 27 3.45 0.72 13.92
CA ALA A 27 2.55 -0.03 14.79
C ALA A 27 3.16 -0.34 16.18
N ARG A 28 4.46 -0.67 16.25
CA ARG A 28 5.20 -0.88 17.50
C ARG A 28 5.29 0.39 18.35
N ALA A 29 5.25 1.56 17.73
CA ALA A 29 5.15 2.84 18.42
C ALA A 29 3.72 3.14 18.95
N ARG A 30 2.82 2.15 18.90
CA ARG A 30 1.40 2.25 19.33
C ARG A 30 0.56 3.20 18.50
N ILE A 31 0.98 3.47 17.26
CA ILE A 31 0.19 4.21 16.30
C ILE A 31 -0.65 3.22 15.49
N THR A 32 -1.96 3.41 15.48
CA THR A 32 -2.87 2.64 14.63
C THR A 32 -2.45 2.80 13.17
N THR A 33 -2.11 1.69 12.54
CA THR A 33 -1.55 1.66 11.19
C THR A 33 -2.35 0.68 10.34
N LEU A 34 -2.89 1.15 9.23
CA LEU A 34 -3.49 0.30 8.21
C LEU A 34 -2.54 0.19 7.03
N LEU A 35 -2.25 -1.04 6.59
CA LEU A 35 -1.54 -1.24 5.33
C LEU A 35 -2.47 -0.92 4.15
N TRP A 36 -1.99 -0.18 3.15
CA TRP A 36 -2.79 0.28 2.01
C TRP A 36 -2.14 -0.03 0.65
N GLY A 37 -2.89 0.21 -0.42
CA GLY A 37 -2.46 0.05 -1.80
C GLY A 37 -2.12 -1.40 -2.19
N GLU A 38 -1.16 -1.54 -3.08
CA GLU A 38 -0.69 -2.81 -3.65
C GLU A 38 -0.14 -3.77 -2.59
N ASP A 39 0.49 -3.23 -1.54
CA ASP A 39 0.94 -4.00 -0.40
C ASP A 39 -0.22 -4.67 0.34
N ALA A 40 -1.35 -3.98 0.50
CA ALA A 40 -2.55 -4.58 1.05
C ALA A 40 -3.08 -5.69 0.13
N LEU A 41 -3.12 -5.46 -1.18
CA LEU A 41 -3.57 -6.45 -2.17
C LEU A 41 -2.70 -7.72 -2.15
N CYS A 42 -1.38 -7.56 -2.19
CA CYS A 42 -0.41 -8.66 -2.14
C CYS A 42 -0.47 -9.41 -0.81
N PHE A 43 -0.26 -8.72 0.31
CA PHE A 43 -0.09 -9.39 1.59
C PHE A 43 -1.41 -9.84 2.21
N ARG A 44 -2.52 -9.12 2.01
CA ARG A 44 -3.83 -9.48 2.60
C ARG A 44 -4.64 -10.42 1.73
N TYR A 45 -4.62 -10.24 0.41
CA TYR A 45 -5.50 -10.96 -0.51
C TYR A 45 -4.75 -11.94 -1.43
N GLY A 46 -3.41 -11.88 -1.47
CA GLY A 46 -2.62 -12.81 -2.26
C GLY A 46 -2.60 -12.50 -3.75
N PHE A 47 -2.95 -11.27 -4.15
CA PHE A 47 -2.81 -10.84 -5.55
C PHE A 47 -1.33 -10.73 -5.90
N TYR A 48 -0.89 -11.48 -6.91
CA TYR A 48 0.49 -11.46 -7.36
C TYR A 48 0.70 -10.31 -8.35
N MET A 49 1.03 -9.13 -7.83
CA MET A 49 1.39 -7.96 -8.64
C MET A 49 2.84 -7.55 -8.43
N SER A 50 3.41 -6.83 -9.41
CA SER A 50 4.71 -6.19 -9.23
C SER A 50 4.57 -5.16 -8.12
N LEU A 51 5.28 -5.36 -7.02
CA LEU A 51 5.24 -4.43 -5.90
C LEU A 51 5.90 -3.11 -6.28
N PRO A 52 5.24 -1.95 -6.07
CA PRO A 52 5.82 -0.65 -6.35
C PRO A 52 7.00 -0.37 -5.41
N PRO A 53 7.90 0.58 -5.74
CA PRO A 53 8.96 1.00 -4.82
C PRO A 53 8.42 1.78 -3.60
N ILE A 54 7.11 2.04 -3.54
CA ILE A 54 6.43 2.78 -2.47
C ILE A 54 5.64 1.81 -1.58
N LEU A 55 5.78 1.95 -0.26
CA LEU A 55 4.88 1.35 0.73
C LEU A 55 3.87 2.40 1.16
N GLN A 56 2.58 2.09 1.06
CA GLN A 56 1.50 2.98 1.47
C GLN A 56 0.89 2.53 2.79
N VAL A 57 0.76 3.45 3.75
CA VAL A 57 0.09 3.21 5.04
C VAL A 57 -0.88 4.33 5.37
N LEU A 58 -1.99 4.00 6.01
CA LEU A 58 -2.92 4.98 6.59
C LEU A 58 -2.78 4.98 8.12
N VAL A 59 -2.84 6.17 8.72
CA VAL A 59 -2.77 6.39 10.17
C VAL A 59 -3.80 7.45 10.60
N PRO A 60 -4.14 7.57 11.90
CA PRO A 60 -4.94 8.69 12.37
C PRO A 60 -4.37 10.03 11.93
N ASP A 61 -5.24 10.97 11.53
CA ASP A 61 -4.85 12.26 10.97
C ASP A 61 -3.86 13.03 11.83
N ASN A 62 -4.05 12.99 13.15
CA ASN A 62 -3.19 13.66 14.13
C ASN A 62 -1.84 12.93 14.37
N GLU A 63 -1.64 11.75 13.81
CA GLU A 63 -0.47 10.90 14.01
C GLU A 63 0.45 10.83 12.78
N VAL A 64 0.11 11.48 11.65
CA VAL A 64 0.91 11.41 10.41
C VAL A 64 2.37 11.81 10.65
N GLU A 65 2.59 12.92 11.35
CA GLU A 65 3.95 13.42 11.64
C GLU A 65 4.69 12.54 12.67
N ASN A 66 3.98 11.99 13.67
CA ASN A 66 4.56 11.05 14.62
C ASN A 66 4.97 9.75 13.94
N ALA A 67 4.13 9.23 13.05
CA ALA A 67 4.42 8.05 12.23
C ALA A 67 5.63 8.30 11.32
N ALA A 68 5.70 9.48 10.68
CA ALA A 68 6.87 9.87 9.89
C ALA A 68 8.15 9.90 10.74
N ALA A 69 8.09 10.50 11.94
CA ALA A 69 9.20 10.52 12.88
C ALA A 69 9.65 9.11 13.30
N VAL A 70 8.73 8.14 13.41
CA VAL A 70 9.07 6.73 13.66
C VAL A 70 9.90 6.15 12.51
N VAL A 71 9.47 6.35 11.27
CA VAL A 71 10.18 5.84 10.09
C VAL A 71 11.53 6.55 9.92
N LEU A 72 11.61 7.85 10.22
CA LEU A 72 12.86 8.62 10.14
C LEU A 72 13.95 8.14 11.11
N ARG A 73 13.59 7.41 12.17
CA ARG A 73 14.59 6.76 13.06
C ARG A 73 15.27 5.57 12.41
N MET A 74 14.77 5.07 11.27
CA MET A 74 15.46 4.03 10.52
C MET A 74 16.74 4.65 9.90
N PRO A 75 17.92 4.04 10.11
CA PRO A 75 19.19 4.61 9.65
C PRO A 75 19.14 5.01 8.18
N GLY A 76 19.66 6.18 7.81
CA GLY A 76 19.74 6.66 6.42
C GLY A 76 18.42 7.14 5.80
N SER A 77 17.33 7.18 6.56
CA SER A 77 16.04 7.67 6.07
C SER A 77 15.99 9.19 6.03
N ILE A 78 15.29 9.75 5.04
CA ILE A 78 15.12 11.20 4.89
C ILE A 78 13.66 11.56 4.64
N LYS A 79 13.20 12.66 5.25
CA LYS A 79 11.86 13.20 4.98
C LYS A 79 11.92 13.97 3.67
N LEU A 80 10.94 13.75 2.82
CA LEU A 80 10.80 14.48 1.57
C LEU A 80 9.67 15.49 1.68
N THR A 81 9.84 16.61 1.00
CA THR A 81 8.81 17.65 0.84
C THR A 81 7.92 17.38 -0.38
N GLU A 82 8.41 16.60 -1.33
CA GLU A 82 7.71 16.21 -2.55
C GLU A 82 8.10 14.79 -2.98
N LEU A 83 7.28 14.18 -3.83
CA LEU A 83 7.59 12.88 -4.40
C LEU A 83 8.79 13.02 -5.36
N PRO A 84 9.84 12.19 -5.28
CA PRO A 84 10.96 12.32 -6.20
C PRO A 84 10.54 11.95 -7.63
N ASP A 85 11.19 12.55 -8.63
CA ASP A 85 10.86 12.37 -10.05
C ASP A 85 10.89 10.89 -10.48
N ASP A 86 11.81 10.09 -9.93
CA ASP A 86 11.95 8.65 -10.23
C ASP A 86 10.82 7.78 -9.67
N PHE A 87 10.04 8.32 -8.74
CA PHE A 87 8.80 7.73 -8.19
C PHE A 87 7.57 8.34 -8.85
N GLY A 88 7.78 9.46 -9.55
CA GLY A 88 6.79 10.13 -10.35
C GLY A 88 6.60 9.36 -11.65
N GLU A 89 5.46 8.72 -11.78
CA GLU A 89 4.86 8.51 -13.10
C GLU A 89 4.47 9.88 -13.72
N ASP A 90 5.43 10.78 -13.98
CA ASP A 90 5.35 12.15 -14.55
C ASP A 90 4.25 13.11 -14.04
N HIS A 91 3.28 12.68 -13.23
CA HIS A 91 1.94 13.28 -13.21
C HIS A 91 1.34 13.41 -11.81
N TRP A 92 2.13 13.33 -10.73
CA TRP A 92 1.66 13.84 -9.43
C TRP A 92 1.77 15.37 -9.30
N ARG A 93 2.32 16.03 -10.33
CA ARG A 93 2.45 17.47 -10.44
C ARG A 93 1.29 18.04 -11.25
N ASP A 94 0.26 18.53 -10.57
CA ASP A 94 -0.46 19.68 -11.11
C ASP A 94 0.44 20.90 -10.85
N PRO A 95 0.92 21.63 -11.88
CA PRO A 95 1.73 22.82 -11.68
C PRO A 95 1.01 23.93 -10.89
N MET A 96 -0.32 23.82 -10.73
CA MET A 96 -1.16 24.73 -9.95
C MET A 96 -1.61 24.16 -8.60
N ARG A 97 -1.39 22.87 -8.30
CA ARG A 97 -1.78 22.23 -7.03
C ARG A 97 -0.74 21.20 -6.56
N SER A 98 -0.20 21.46 -5.37
CA SER A 98 0.76 20.59 -4.68
C SER A 98 0.11 19.26 -4.25
N SER A 99 0.18 18.20 -5.05
CA SER A 99 -0.22 16.82 -4.70
C SER A 99 -1.72 16.57 -4.41
N ALA A 100 -2.22 15.38 -4.78
CA ALA A 100 -3.55 14.91 -4.37
C ALA A 100 -3.63 14.55 -2.88
N HIS A 101 -2.48 14.44 -2.19
CA HIS A 101 -2.36 14.05 -0.79
C HIS A 101 -1.49 15.05 -0.01
N THR A 102 -1.93 16.31 0.07
CA THR A 102 -1.20 17.42 0.73
C THR A 102 -0.86 17.18 2.19
N LYS A 103 -1.64 16.34 2.88
CA LYS A 103 -1.49 16.03 4.30
C LYS A 103 -0.61 14.82 4.57
N SER A 104 -0.11 14.17 3.53
CA SER A 104 0.68 12.95 3.66
C SER A 104 2.14 13.25 3.88
N ALA A 105 2.80 12.43 4.69
CA ALA A 105 4.23 12.48 4.87
C ALA A 105 4.94 11.46 3.97
N LEU A 106 6.06 11.88 3.39
CA LEU A 106 6.90 11.06 2.52
C LEU A 106 8.25 10.83 3.20
N VAL A 107 8.62 9.57 3.40
CA VAL A 107 9.92 9.19 3.98
C VAL A 107 10.64 8.26 3.02
N LYS A 108 11.75 8.72 2.46
CA LYS A 108 12.63 7.91 1.62
C LYS A 108 13.53 7.06 2.51
N LEU A 109 13.58 5.76 2.24
CA LEU A 109 14.47 4.82 2.91
C LEU A 109 15.79 4.72 2.13
N PRO A 110 16.91 4.41 2.79
CA PRO A 110 18.16 4.20 2.07
C PRO A 110 18.07 2.92 1.25
N VAL A 111 18.40 3.03 -0.03
CA VAL A 111 18.48 1.88 -0.93
C VAL A 111 19.95 1.56 -1.13
N LEU A 112 20.46 0.53 -0.43
CA LEU A 112 21.83 0.03 -0.68
C LEU A 112 21.90 -0.81 -1.95
N VAL A 113 20.81 -1.51 -2.29
CA VAL A 113 20.58 -2.24 -3.54
C VAL A 113 19.08 -2.15 -3.86
N PRO A 114 18.67 -1.87 -5.11
CA PRO A 114 17.26 -1.92 -5.50
C PRO A 114 16.73 -3.35 -5.37
N ASP A 115 16.15 -3.66 -4.21
CA ASP A 115 15.45 -4.91 -3.95
C ASP A 115 13.97 -4.59 -3.75
N LEU A 116 13.10 -5.25 -4.52
CA LEU A 116 11.65 -5.11 -4.41
C LEU A 116 11.11 -5.53 -3.02
N LEU A 117 11.93 -6.26 -2.25
CA LEU A 117 11.64 -6.68 -0.87
C LEU A 117 11.80 -5.56 0.17
N VAL A 118 12.32 -4.39 -0.20
CA VAL A 118 12.42 -3.22 0.69
C VAL A 118 11.85 -2.01 -0.05
N PRO A 119 10.83 -1.31 0.50
CA PRO A 119 10.32 -0.13 -0.15
C PRO A 119 11.41 0.93 -0.14
N GLN A 120 11.50 1.69 -1.21
CA GLN A 120 12.42 2.82 -1.30
C GLN A 120 11.79 4.10 -0.75
N LEU A 121 10.45 4.14 -0.71
CA LEU A 121 9.66 5.24 -0.18
C LEU A 121 8.52 4.70 0.70
N VAL A 122 8.24 5.38 1.81
CA VAL A 122 7.06 5.16 2.63
C VAL A 122 6.18 6.39 2.51
N ALA A 123 4.97 6.19 2.01
CA ALA A 123 3.92 7.21 1.96
C ALA A 123 2.96 6.97 3.12
N ILE A 124 2.87 7.96 4.01
CA ILE A 124 2.08 7.91 5.23
C ILE A 124 0.93 8.89 5.06
N HIS A 125 -0.27 8.35 4.90
CA HIS A 125 -1.47 9.13 4.65
C HIS A 125 -2.35 9.21 5.90
N PRO A 126 -3.07 10.33 6.12
CA PRO A 126 -4.13 10.36 7.12
C PRO A 126 -5.30 9.46 6.69
N PHE A 127 -6.06 8.94 7.64
CA PHE A 127 -7.28 8.18 7.33
C PHE A 127 -8.26 9.03 6.54
N SER A 128 -8.39 10.32 6.83
CA SER A 128 -9.31 11.22 6.12
C SER A 128 -9.08 11.36 4.62
N ASP A 129 -7.87 11.01 4.13
CA ASP A 129 -7.61 11.07 2.69
C ASP A 129 -8.36 9.96 1.93
N PHE A 130 -8.91 8.98 2.64
CA PHE A 130 -9.61 7.83 2.11
C PHE A 130 -10.95 7.69 2.83
N HIS A 131 -12.02 7.27 2.13
CA HIS A 131 -13.31 6.94 2.77
C HIS A 131 -13.22 5.62 3.54
N PHE A 132 -12.29 5.53 4.49
CA PHE A 132 -11.96 4.31 5.23
C PHE A 132 -12.21 4.48 6.72
N SER A 133 -12.89 3.51 7.33
CA SER A 133 -13.04 3.42 8.78
C SER A 133 -12.21 2.27 9.33
N ILE A 134 -11.46 2.53 10.43
CA ILE A 134 -10.60 1.52 11.05
C ILE A 134 -11.37 0.30 11.56
N ASN A 135 -12.67 0.47 11.85
CA ASN A 135 -13.54 -0.63 12.28
C ASN A 135 -13.77 -1.66 11.16
N ASP A 136 -13.52 -1.28 9.91
CA ASP A 136 -13.67 -2.14 8.73
C ASP A 136 -12.36 -2.89 8.38
N SER A 137 -11.44 -2.94 9.34
CA SER A 137 -10.14 -3.59 9.24
C SER A 137 -10.04 -4.83 10.14
N THR A 138 -9.11 -5.71 9.79
CA THR A 138 -8.79 -6.90 10.58
C THR A 138 -7.32 -6.89 10.98
N ALA A 139 -7.03 -7.17 12.25
CA ALA A 139 -5.69 -7.57 12.66
C ALA A 139 -5.42 -8.99 12.14
N ARG A 140 -4.25 -9.23 11.53
CA ARG A 140 -3.85 -10.58 11.11
C ARG A 140 -3.12 -11.27 12.26
N PRO A 141 -3.17 -12.61 12.36
CA PRO A 141 -2.45 -13.36 13.41
C PRO A 141 -0.92 -13.18 13.38
N TYR A 142 -0.37 -12.64 12.29
CA TYR A 142 1.07 -12.30 12.15
C TYR A 142 1.34 -10.80 12.17
N SER A 143 0.34 -9.96 12.45
CA SER A 143 0.53 -8.52 12.52
C SER A 143 0.96 -8.10 13.92
N THR A 144 1.81 -7.08 13.97
CA THR A 144 2.11 -6.39 15.23
C THR A 144 0.80 -5.81 15.77
N PRO A 145 0.58 -5.74 17.11
CA PRO A 145 -0.51 -4.95 17.66
C PRO A 145 -0.57 -3.57 17.00
N ASN A 146 -1.76 -3.11 16.62
CA ASN A 146 -1.99 -1.86 15.87
C ASN A 146 -1.59 -1.86 14.39
N LEU A 147 -1.12 -2.97 13.82
CA LEU A 147 -1.00 -3.12 12.37
C LEU A 147 -2.22 -3.88 11.83
N HIS A 148 -3.01 -3.17 11.04
CA HIS A 148 -4.27 -3.60 10.48
C HIS A 148 -4.14 -3.80 8.97
N PHE A 149 -5.00 -4.65 8.45
CA PHE A 149 -5.23 -4.79 7.01
C PHE A 149 -6.71 -4.54 6.74
N PRO A 150 -7.05 -3.84 5.65
CA PRO A 150 -8.44 -3.65 5.29
C PRO A 150 -9.09 -5.00 5.00
N THR A 151 -10.40 -5.11 5.24
CA THR A 151 -11.16 -6.23 4.68
C THR A 151 -11.33 -6.03 3.17
N PRO A 152 -11.51 -7.09 2.36
CA PRO A 152 -11.72 -6.93 0.92
C PRO A 152 -12.86 -5.96 0.60
N ILE A 153 -13.98 -6.09 1.32
CA ILE A 153 -15.16 -5.23 1.15
C ILE A 153 -14.81 -3.77 1.47
N ALA A 154 -14.17 -3.51 2.61
CA ALA A 154 -13.79 -2.15 3.00
C ALA A 154 -12.79 -1.52 2.03
N PHE A 155 -11.81 -2.29 1.56
CA PHE A 155 -10.86 -1.84 0.55
C PHE A 155 -11.57 -1.48 -0.76
N THR A 156 -12.49 -2.33 -1.20
CA THR A 156 -13.29 -2.10 -2.44
C THR A 156 -14.13 -0.85 -2.32
N ASN A 157 -14.95 -0.75 -1.27
CA ASN A 157 -15.86 0.36 -1.06
C ASN A 157 -15.08 1.66 -0.95
N CYS A 158 -14.02 1.69 -0.14
CA CYS A 158 -13.16 2.86 -0.03
C CYS A 158 -12.54 3.27 -1.37
N MET A 159 -12.11 2.33 -2.22
CA MET A 159 -11.61 2.65 -3.55
C MET A 159 -12.71 3.22 -4.47
N ILE A 160 -13.91 2.65 -4.45
CA ILE A 160 -15.05 3.15 -5.23
C ILE A 160 -15.44 4.56 -4.75
N ASP A 161 -15.61 4.74 -3.46
CA ASP A 161 -16.03 6.01 -2.85
C ASP A 161 -15.00 7.10 -3.12
N THR A 162 -13.71 6.81 -2.92
CA THR A 162 -12.64 7.81 -3.15
C THR A 162 -12.44 8.08 -4.64
N TYR A 163 -12.78 7.14 -5.53
CA TYR A 163 -12.79 7.35 -6.98
C TYR A 163 -13.95 8.25 -7.43
N LEU A 164 -15.13 8.08 -6.84
CA LEU A 164 -16.34 8.83 -7.18
C LEU A 164 -16.36 10.21 -6.53
N ASP A 165 -15.86 10.32 -5.31
CA ASP A 165 -15.85 11.52 -4.49
C ASP A 165 -14.50 11.65 -3.74
N PRO A 166 -13.44 12.13 -4.41
CA PRO A 166 -12.13 12.28 -3.79
C PRO A 166 -12.18 13.28 -2.64
N THR A 167 -11.74 12.87 -1.46
CA THR A 167 -11.70 13.71 -0.24
C THR A 167 -10.87 14.99 -0.41
N SER A 168 -9.86 14.96 -1.27
CA SER A 168 -9.03 16.12 -1.62
C SER A 168 -9.66 17.05 -2.67
N GLY A 169 -10.80 16.67 -3.25
CA GLY A 169 -11.42 17.32 -4.40
C GLY A 169 -10.61 17.20 -5.69
N VAL A 170 -9.52 16.40 -5.69
CA VAL A 170 -8.63 16.18 -6.83
C VAL A 170 -8.35 14.69 -6.95
N PHE A 171 -8.75 14.08 -8.06
CA PHE A 171 -8.40 12.69 -8.35
C PHE A 171 -7.56 12.59 -9.61
N HIS A 172 -6.33 12.12 -9.46
CA HIS A 172 -5.36 12.14 -10.54
C HIS A 172 -5.61 11.01 -11.57
N HIS A 173 -5.52 11.31 -12.87
CA HIS A 173 -5.93 10.39 -13.95
C HIS A 173 -5.10 9.10 -14.04
N ARG A 174 -3.83 9.10 -13.61
CA ARG A 174 -3.01 7.86 -13.54
C ARG A 174 -3.34 7.02 -12.32
N VAL A 175 -3.60 7.65 -11.16
CA VAL A 175 -4.11 6.96 -9.96
C VAL A 175 -5.42 6.26 -10.30
N ARG A 176 -6.27 6.94 -11.07
CA ARG A 176 -7.51 6.38 -11.64
C ARG A 176 -7.27 5.11 -12.44
N ARG A 177 -6.23 5.05 -13.28
CA ARG A 177 -5.92 3.86 -14.08
C ARG A 177 -5.49 2.68 -13.21
N SER A 178 -4.58 2.89 -12.27
CA SER A 178 -4.12 1.83 -11.35
C SER A 178 -5.26 1.30 -10.49
N TRP A 179 -6.13 2.20 -10.00
CA TRP A 179 -7.29 1.82 -9.20
C TRP A 179 -8.32 1.02 -9.98
N VAL A 180 -8.57 1.37 -11.25
CA VAL A 180 -9.46 0.57 -12.12
C VAL A 180 -8.91 -0.85 -12.31
N ILE A 181 -7.59 -1.00 -12.47
CA ILE A 181 -6.95 -2.32 -12.55
C ILE A 181 -7.13 -3.09 -11.24
N TRP A 182 -6.88 -2.45 -10.09
CA TRP A 182 -7.05 -3.10 -8.79
C TRP A 182 -8.51 -3.48 -8.52
N LEU A 183 -9.46 -2.61 -8.86
CA LEU A 183 -10.89 -2.89 -8.74
C LEU A 183 -11.29 -4.07 -9.63
N HIS A 184 -10.78 -4.11 -10.86
CA HIS A 184 -11.01 -5.24 -11.76
C HIS A 184 -10.50 -6.55 -11.16
N ASP A 185 -9.22 -6.61 -10.79
CA ASP A 185 -8.59 -7.82 -10.23
C ASP A 185 -9.28 -8.27 -8.94
N LEU A 186 -9.69 -7.31 -8.11
CA LEU A 186 -10.33 -7.60 -6.84
C LEU A 186 -11.79 -8.06 -7.01
N VAL A 187 -12.54 -7.46 -7.95
CA VAL A 187 -13.89 -7.94 -8.30
C VAL A 187 -13.83 -9.32 -8.95
N GLU A 188 -12.89 -9.57 -9.86
CA GLU A 188 -12.68 -10.90 -10.45
C GLU A 188 -12.28 -11.93 -9.39
N GLY A 189 -11.36 -11.58 -8.48
CA GLY A 189 -10.95 -12.46 -7.38
C GLY A 189 -12.08 -12.76 -6.39
N LEU A 190 -12.96 -11.78 -6.11
CA LEU A 190 -14.12 -11.95 -5.24
C LEU A 190 -15.27 -12.72 -5.92
N ALA A 191 -15.51 -12.49 -7.21
CA ALA A 191 -16.59 -13.12 -7.98
C ALA A 191 -16.23 -14.54 -8.46
N GLY A 192 -14.95 -14.81 -8.71
CA GLY A 192 -14.50 -16.04 -9.33
C GLY A 192 -14.22 -17.21 -8.40
N GLY A 193 -14.23 -17.03 -7.06
CA GLY A 193 -13.87 -18.09 -6.12
C GLY A 193 -12.43 -18.63 -6.29
N TYR A 194 -11.64 -18.03 -7.19
CA TYR A 194 -10.38 -18.61 -7.60
C TYR A 194 -9.29 -18.41 -6.55
N HIS A 195 -9.02 -19.46 -5.79
CA HIS A 195 -7.85 -19.51 -4.94
C HIS A 195 -6.63 -19.82 -5.80
N HIS A 196 -5.68 -18.88 -5.88
CA HIS A 196 -4.35 -19.21 -6.38
C HIS A 196 -3.70 -20.19 -5.41
N LEU A 197 -3.52 -21.43 -5.86
CA LEU A 197 -2.74 -22.43 -5.16
C LEU A 197 -1.26 -22.01 -5.17
N PRO A 198 -0.46 -22.42 -4.17
CA PRO A 198 0.97 -22.12 -4.10
C PRO A 198 1.78 -22.56 -5.33
N ASN A 199 1.21 -23.38 -6.23
CA ASN A 199 1.80 -23.82 -7.48
C ASN A 199 1.43 -22.94 -8.70
N GLY A 200 0.73 -21.82 -8.47
CA GLY A 200 0.28 -20.90 -9.52
C GLY A 200 -0.97 -21.35 -10.30
N GLN A 201 -1.65 -22.41 -9.88
CA GLN A 201 -2.93 -22.83 -10.46
C GLN A 201 -4.11 -22.18 -9.76
N LEU A 202 -5.20 -21.95 -10.49
CA LEU A 202 -6.47 -21.50 -9.93
C LEU A 202 -7.29 -22.72 -9.48
N HIS A 203 -7.75 -22.73 -8.24
CA HIS A 203 -8.76 -23.67 -7.76
C HIS A 203 -10.15 -23.03 -7.93
N PRO A 204 -11.12 -23.69 -8.58
CA PRO A 204 -12.49 -23.16 -8.72
C PRO A 204 -13.24 -23.07 -7.39
#